data_AF-A0A839I4Q0-F1
#
_entry.id   AF-A0A839I4Q0-F1
#
_cell.length_a   1.000
_cell.length_b   1.000
_cell.length_c   1.000
_cell.angle_alpha   90.00
_cell.angle_beta   90.00
_cell.angle_gamma   90.00
#
_symmetry.space_group_name_H-M   'P 1'
#
loop_
_entity.id
_entity.type
_entity.pdbx_description
1 polymer ?
#
loop_
_entity_poly.entity_id
_entity_poly.type
_entity_poly.pdbx_seq_one_letter_code
_entity_poly.pdbx_strand_id
1 'polypeptide(L)'
;MKLSIRTHRARRLIMLSSFSLLLSACSNNQYQGQGEYFALATRHVLEMDLSILKPTVTSQTRLSAEDLARKQALAQSQVSEKNASPLNNKMHQFSLSAGESYRVAIRRWSKKAGYHNLVWSMTDTHMKTMSAKATEAMDYHGTLKKVMSQLSNTLRTPLRLTASEKDNVLGIYDFDEEPRLTHIKGSSLQSVVHNVVINYGFHWSDEKTAARSWLALNDYTFGAEYYLLTKRNDINSALSTVLSTYPVRSEILESTNQVFILEEN
;
A
#
# COMPACT_ATOMS: atom_id res chain seq x y z
N MET A 1 82.32 8.22 -18.07
CA MET A 1 81.29 8.07 -17.01
C MET A 1 80.34 6.95 -17.45
N LYS A 2 80.14 5.94 -16.59
CA LYS A 2 79.72 4.57 -16.93
C LYS A 2 78.25 4.46 -17.39
N LEU A 3 78.04 3.75 -18.51
CA LEU A 3 76.82 3.00 -18.81
C LEU A 3 76.73 1.77 -17.88
N SER A 4 75.51 1.35 -17.50
CA SER A 4 75.26 -0.03 -17.08
C SER A 4 73.79 -0.42 -17.29
N ILE A 5 73.55 -1.17 -18.37
CA ILE A 5 72.44 -2.11 -18.54
C ILE A 5 73.04 -3.51 -18.29
N ARG A 6 72.41 -4.32 -17.43
CA ARG A 6 72.55 -5.79 -17.28
C ARG A 6 71.77 -6.20 -16.01
N THR A 7 71.09 -7.35 -15.86
CA THR A 7 70.66 -8.44 -16.73
C THR A 7 69.75 -9.34 -15.88
N HIS A 8 68.90 -10.09 -16.55
CA HIS A 8 68.13 -11.24 -16.07
C HIS A 8 68.93 -12.40 -15.44
N ARG A 9 68.15 -13.27 -14.76
CA ARG A 9 68.29 -14.73 -14.49
C ARG A 9 69.08 -15.20 -13.26
N ALA A 10 68.37 -15.87 -12.34
CA ALA A 10 68.53 -17.29 -12.01
C ALA A 10 67.42 -17.71 -11.02
N ARG A 11 66.48 -18.63 -11.32
CA ARG A 11 66.54 -20.11 -11.44
C ARG A 11 66.46 -20.86 -10.09
N ARG A 12 65.50 -21.80 -10.05
CA ARG A 12 65.34 -23.02 -9.21
C ARG A 12 64.55 -22.81 -7.90
N LEU A 13 63.33 -23.32 -7.74
CA LEU A 13 62.78 -24.71 -7.81
C LEU A 13 63.17 -25.53 -6.57
N ILE A 14 62.15 -25.87 -5.75
CA ILE A 14 61.87 -27.10 -4.95
C ILE A 14 60.71 -26.72 -3.99
N MET A 15 59.45 -27.12 -4.22
CA MET A 15 58.76 -28.39 -3.88
C MET A 15 58.36 -28.53 -2.40
N LEU A 16 57.18 -29.14 -2.19
CA LEU A 16 56.45 -29.49 -0.95
C LEU A 16 55.61 -28.36 -0.33
N SER A 17 54.32 -28.50 0.00
CA SER A 17 53.45 -29.68 0.07
C SER A 17 51.99 -29.23 0.29
N SER A 18 51.09 -29.79 -0.50
CA SER A 18 49.79 -30.36 -0.10
C SER A 18 48.87 -29.58 0.86
N PHE A 19 47.80 -28.97 0.33
CA PHE A 19 46.48 -28.98 0.98
C PHE A 19 45.38 -28.80 -0.07
N SER A 20 45.07 -29.88 -0.78
CA SER A 20 43.86 -29.99 -1.60
C SER A 20 42.69 -30.30 -0.67
N LEU A 21 41.87 -29.28 -0.37
CA LEU A 21 40.58 -29.49 0.29
C LEU A 21 39.60 -30.05 -0.76
N LEU A 22 39.39 -31.36 -0.66
CA LEU A 22 38.38 -32.12 -1.38
C LEU A 22 36.99 -31.72 -0.85
N LEU A 23 36.20 -31.01 -1.65
CA LEU A 23 34.73 -30.96 -1.52
C LEU A 23 34.14 -31.96 -2.52
N SER A 24 34.14 -33.24 -2.14
CA SER A 24 33.34 -34.27 -2.80
C SER A 24 32.02 -34.39 -2.07
N ALA A 25 30.96 -33.82 -2.65
CA ALA A 25 29.59 -34.07 -2.22
C ALA A 25 29.18 -35.47 -2.73
N CYS A 26 29.28 -36.48 -1.86
CA CYS A 26 28.69 -37.79 -2.11
C CYS A 26 27.20 -37.74 -1.81
N SER A 27 26.36 -37.62 -2.84
CA SER A 27 24.94 -38.02 -2.76
C SER A 27 24.82 -39.48 -3.19
N ASN A 28 24.81 -40.41 -2.25
CA ASN A 28 24.16 -41.71 -2.43
C ASN A 28 24.06 -42.43 -1.09
N ASN A 29 22.89 -42.37 -0.46
CA ASN A 29 22.48 -43.42 0.47
C ASN A 29 21.42 -44.25 -0.25
N GLN A 30 21.86 -45.29 -0.95
CA GLN A 30 20.98 -46.41 -1.32
C GLN A 30 20.59 -47.12 -0.04
N TYR A 31 19.31 -46.99 0.32
CA TYR A 31 18.70 -47.80 1.37
C TYR A 31 18.57 -49.25 0.90
N GLN A 32 19.38 -50.15 1.47
CA GLN A 32 19.20 -51.61 1.39
C GLN A 32 18.58 -52.08 2.72
N GLY A 33 17.26 -51.96 2.84
CA GLY A 33 16.52 -52.57 3.94
C GLY A 33 16.10 -53.99 3.59
N GLN A 34 16.52 -54.98 4.38
CA GLN A 34 15.97 -56.33 4.33
C GLN A 34 14.74 -56.41 5.25
N GLY A 35 13.55 -56.17 4.69
CA GLY A 35 12.27 -56.64 5.24
C GLY A 35 12.08 -56.53 6.76
N GLU A 36 12.31 -55.35 7.36
CA GLU A 36 12.02 -55.17 8.78
C GLU A 36 10.50 -55.04 9.00
N TYR A 37 9.95 -56.05 9.69
CA TYR A 37 8.57 -56.11 10.13
C TYR A 37 8.35 -55.20 11.34
N PHE A 38 7.68 -54.08 11.13
CA PHE A 38 7.21 -53.24 12.24
C PHE A 38 5.86 -53.77 12.74
N ALA A 39 5.89 -54.59 13.78
CA ALA A 39 4.69 -54.92 14.55
C ALA A 39 4.25 -53.66 15.32
N LEU A 40 3.23 -52.97 14.82
CA LEU A 40 2.56 -51.93 15.59
C LEU A 40 1.81 -52.60 16.75
N ALA A 41 2.38 -52.58 17.95
CA ALA A 41 1.68 -52.96 19.16
C ALA A 41 0.52 -51.97 19.38
N THR A 42 -0.71 -52.46 19.18
CA THR A 42 -1.98 -51.84 19.59
C THR A 42 -2.21 -50.41 19.09
N ARG A 43 -2.70 -50.29 17.84
CA ARG A 43 -3.50 -49.11 17.45
C ARG A 43 -4.88 -49.23 18.09
N HIS A 44 -5.22 -48.28 18.97
CA HIS A 44 -6.61 -48.01 19.31
C HIS A 44 -7.27 -47.35 18.10
N VAL A 45 -7.85 -48.16 17.22
CA VAL A 45 -8.71 -47.67 16.14
C VAL A 45 -10.07 -47.38 16.76
N LEU A 46 -10.37 -46.09 16.96
CA LEU A 46 -11.74 -45.66 17.21
C LEU A 46 -12.46 -45.64 15.86
N GLU A 47 -13.17 -46.70 15.54
CA GLU A 47 -14.12 -46.70 14.43
C GLU A 47 -15.32 -45.83 14.85
N MET A 48 -15.40 -44.61 14.32
CA MET A 48 -16.64 -43.84 14.37
C MET A 48 -17.57 -44.37 13.30
N ASP A 49 -18.58 -45.13 13.72
CA ASP A 49 -19.72 -45.49 12.89
C ASP A 49 -20.52 -44.22 12.53
N LEU A 50 -20.33 -43.73 11.30
CA LEU A 50 -21.03 -42.57 10.74
C LEU A 50 -22.39 -42.94 10.12
N SER A 51 -22.85 -44.18 10.27
CA SER A 51 -24.04 -44.70 9.57
C SER A 51 -25.37 -44.19 10.12
N ILE A 52 -25.36 -43.46 11.24
CA ILE A 52 -26.58 -42.93 11.87
C ILE A 52 -26.39 -41.45 12.19
N LEU A 53 -26.33 -40.62 11.16
CA LEU A 53 -26.56 -39.19 11.29
C LEU A 53 -28.03 -38.97 11.66
N LYS A 54 -28.33 -38.91 12.97
CA LYS A 54 -29.62 -38.36 13.41
C LYS A 54 -29.65 -36.90 12.96
N PRO A 55 -30.65 -36.46 12.17
CA PRO A 55 -30.74 -35.07 11.76
C PRO A 55 -30.96 -34.22 13.02
N THR A 56 -29.91 -33.51 13.43
CA THR A 56 -30.05 -32.43 14.40
C THR A 56 -30.94 -31.37 13.76
N VAL A 57 -32.15 -31.20 14.31
CA VAL A 57 -33.03 -30.09 13.95
C VAL A 57 -32.33 -28.81 14.40
N THR A 58 -31.60 -28.20 13.47
CA THR A 58 -31.12 -26.84 13.63
C THR A 58 -32.33 -25.95 13.37
N SER A 59 -32.77 -25.23 14.40
CA SER A 59 -33.68 -24.10 14.23
C SER A 59 -32.96 -23.06 13.37
N GLN A 60 -33.10 -23.18 12.06
CA GLN A 60 -32.66 -22.18 11.11
C GLN A 60 -33.60 -20.99 11.26
N THR A 61 -33.18 -19.97 11.99
CA THR A 61 -33.74 -18.64 11.81
C THR A 61 -33.43 -18.25 10.37
N ARG A 62 -34.41 -18.43 9.47
CA ARG A 62 -34.33 -17.97 8.08
C ARG A 62 -34.27 -16.45 8.10
N LEU A 63 -33.06 -15.91 8.16
CA LEU A 63 -32.79 -14.53 7.80
C LEU A 63 -33.17 -14.37 6.33
N SER A 64 -33.89 -13.29 6.01
CA SER A 64 -34.32 -13.06 4.63
C SER A 64 -33.09 -12.86 3.73
N ALA A 65 -33.27 -13.04 2.42
CA ALA A 65 -32.21 -12.73 1.46
C ALA A 65 -31.72 -11.28 1.61
N GLU A 66 -32.58 -10.36 2.06
CA GLU A 66 -32.24 -8.97 2.35
C GLU A 66 -31.37 -8.83 3.60
N ASP A 67 -31.62 -9.61 4.66
CA ASP A 67 -30.78 -9.60 5.86
C ASP A 67 -29.39 -10.20 5.61
N LEU A 68 -29.32 -11.24 4.76
CA LEU A 68 -28.06 -11.81 4.29
C LEU A 68 -27.30 -10.82 3.40
N ALA A 69 -27.98 -10.14 2.47
CA ALA A 69 -27.39 -9.09 1.65
C ALA A 69 -26.92 -7.89 2.49
N ARG A 70 -27.67 -7.51 3.54
CA ARG A 70 -27.31 -6.42 4.46
C ARG A 70 -26.12 -6.81 5.33
N LYS A 71 -26.04 -8.05 5.79
CA LYS A 71 -24.91 -8.58 6.56
C LYS A 71 -23.66 -8.77 5.67
N GLN A 72 -23.83 -9.15 4.41
CA GLN A 72 -22.76 -9.19 3.42
C GLN A 72 -22.29 -7.79 3.02
N ALA A 73 -23.18 -6.81 2.87
CA ALA A 73 -22.83 -5.41 2.64
C ALA A 73 -22.13 -4.78 3.85
N LEU A 74 -22.51 -5.15 5.08
CA LEU A 74 -21.83 -4.77 6.32
C LEU A 74 -20.46 -5.46 6.46
N ALA A 75 -20.34 -6.72 6.05
CA ALA A 75 -19.07 -7.45 6.04
C ALA A 75 -18.12 -7.00 4.92
N GLN A 76 -18.65 -6.55 3.77
CA GLN A 76 -17.89 -5.91 2.69
C GLN A 76 -17.55 -4.45 3.00
N SER A 77 -18.32 -3.79 3.86
CA SER A 77 -17.97 -2.49 4.45
C SER A 77 -16.88 -2.59 5.52
N GLN A 78 -16.59 -3.80 6.03
CA GLN A 78 -15.35 -4.08 6.74
C GLN A 78 -14.24 -4.34 5.71
N VAL A 79 -13.77 -3.24 5.13
CA VAL A 79 -12.45 -3.16 4.50
C VAL A 79 -11.44 -3.83 5.42
N SER A 80 -10.79 -4.85 4.87
CA SER A 80 -9.61 -5.54 5.40
C SER A 80 -8.86 -4.72 6.45
N GLU A 81 -8.98 -5.11 7.73
CA GLU A 81 -8.28 -4.46 8.85
C GLU A 81 -6.75 -4.60 8.79
N LYS A 82 -6.20 -5.23 7.75
CA LYS A 82 -4.79 -5.61 7.76
C LYS A 82 -3.83 -4.52 7.29
N ASN A 83 -4.25 -3.52 6.51
CA ASN A 83 -3.34 -2.44 6.13
C ASN A 83 -4.09 -1.11 5.98
N ALA A 84 -3.61 -0.08 6.69
CA ALA A 84 -3.99 1.33 6.57
C ALA A 84 -5.25 1.84 7.31
N SER A 85 -5.39 1.54 8.61
CA SER A 85 -6.22 2.36 9.52
C SER A 85 -5.33 3.26 10.39
N PRO A 86 -5.66 4.54 10.64
CA PRO A 86 -4.99 5.35 11.65
C PRO A 86 -5.03 4.62 13.00
N LEU A 87 -3.86 4.23 13.50
CA LEU A 87 -3.68 3.35 14.66
C LEU A 87 -3.60 4.12 15.97
N ASN A 88 -3.87 5.44 15.96
CA ASN A 88 -3.97 6.18 17.19
C ASN A 88 -5.25 5.80 17.96
N ASN A 89 -5.10 4.80 18.84
CA ASN A 89 -6.14 4.32 19.75
C ASN A 89 -6.39 5.25 20.96
N LYS A 90 -5.83 6.46 20.97
CA LYS A 90 -6.12 7.44 22.02
C LYS A 90 -7.58 7.86 21.96
N MET A 91 -8.23 7.82 23.12
CA MET A 91 -9.60 8.29 23.28
C MET A 91 -9.61 9.80 23.48
N HIS A 92 -10.49 10.47 22.75
CA HIS A 92 -10.71 11.91 22.87
C HIS A 92 -12.21 12.20 22.85
N GLN A 93 -12.56 13.38 23.35
CA GLN A 93 -13.84 14.00 23.08
C GLN A 93 -13.71 14.90 21.84
N PHE A 94 -14.62 14.74 20.89
CA PHE A 94 -14.67 15.49 19.64
C PHE A 94 -16.01 16.19 19.55
N SER A 95 -16.01 17.52 19.62
CA SER A 95 -17.22 18.33 19.49
C SER A 95 -17.38 18.84 18.06
N LEU A 96 -18.60 18.84 17.55
CA LEU A 96 -19.04 19.50 16.33
C LEU A 96 -19.93 20.67 16.73
N SER A 97 -19.57 21.89 16.34
CA SER A 97 -20.38 23.06 16.65
C SER A 97 -21.49 23.27 15.62
N ALA A 98 -22.66 23.74 16.05
CA ALA A 98 -23.68 24.21 15.12
C ALA A 98 -23.13 25.32 14.22
N GLY A 99 -23.36 25.23 12.92
CA GLY A 99 -22.82 26.16 11.91
C GLY A 99 -21.37 25.90 11.47
N GLU A 100 -20.65 24.97 12.10
CA GLU A 100 -19.30 24.54 11.66
C GLU A 100 -19.41 23.58 10.48
N SER A 101 -18.50 23.67 9.51
CA SER A 101 -18.45 22.66 8.43
C SER A 101 -17.78 21.38 8.90
N TYR A 102 -18.22 20.23 8.39
CA TYR A 102 -17.63 18.94 8.75
C TYR A 102 -16.13 18.91 8.44
N ARG A 103 -15.67 19.52 7.33
CA ARG A 103 -14.23 19.65 7.01
C ARG A 103 -13.44 20.37 8.09
N VAL A 104 -13.99 21.44 8.66
CA VAL A 104 -13.31 22.21 9.72
C VAL A 104 -13.24 21.40 11.01
N ALA A 105 -14.35 20.76 11.39
CA ALA A 105 -14.41 19.88 12.56
C ALA A 105 -13.42 18.71 12.43
N ILE A 106 -13.47 17.97 11.31
CA ILE A 106 -12.59 16.82 11.04
C ILE A 106 -11.12 17.24 11.03
N ARG A 107 -10.76 18.39 10.46
CA ARG A 107 -9.39 18.91 10.52
C ARG A 107 -8.92 19.15 11.95
N ARG A 108 -9.77 19.76 12.79
CA ARG A 108 -9.46 19.98 14.22
C ARG A 108 -9.36 18.67 14.99
N TRP A 109 -10.25 17.72 14.72
CA TRP A 109 -10.25 16.39 15.33
C TRP A 109 -8.99 15.60 14.94
N SER A 110 -8.59 15.66 13.67
CA SER A 110 -7.38 15.03 13.15
C SER A 110 -6.13 15.56 13.87
N LYS A 111 -6.02 16.89 14.03
CA LYS A 111 -4.95 17.53 14.80
C LYS A 111 -4.95 17.08 16.27
N LYS A 112 -6.12 17.02 16.90
CA LYS A 112 -6.26 16.52 18.29
C LYS A 112 -5.79 15.07 18.43
N ALA A 113 -6.00 14.25 17.39
CA ALA A 113 -5.51 12.89 17.30
C ALA A 113 -4.05 12.78 16.80
N GLY A 114 -3.31 13.88 16.67
CA GLY A 114 -1.89 13.87 16.30
C GLY A 114 -1.57 13.92 14.80
N TYR A 115 -2.59 13.93 13.93
CA TYR A 115 -2.40 14.07 12.49
C TYR A 115 -2.40 15.56 12.09
N HIS A 116 -1.26 16.05 11.63
CA HIS A 116 -1.05 17.47 11.32
C HIS A 116 -1.47 17.82 9.89
N ASN A 117 -1.38 16.84 9.00
CA ASN A 117 -1.73 16.95 7.59
C ASN A 117 -2.98 16.12 7.30
N LEU A 118 -3.88 16.68 6.50
CA LEU A 118 -5.13 16.04 6.13
C LEU A 118 -5.29 16.08 4.61
N VAL A 119 -5.43 14.90 4.00
CA VAL A 119 -5.61 14.73 2.56
C VAL A 119 -6.99 14.16 2.28
N TRP A 120 -7.63 14.67 1.25
CA TRP A 120 -8.95 14.23 0.83
C TRP A 120 -8.88 13.65 -0.58
N SER A 121 -9.58 12.55 -0.81
CA SER A 121 -9.77 11.97 -2.15
C SER A 121 -11.21 11.46 -2.23
N MET A 122 -12.11 12.34 -2.66
CA MET A 122 -13.54 12.06 -2.67
C MET A 122 -14.20 12.66 -3.90
N THR A 123 -15.33 12.08 -4.31
CA THR A 123 -16.21 12.64 -5.33
C THR A 123 -16.72 14.03 -4.93
N ASP A 124 -17.04 14.87 -5.92
CA ASP A 124 -17.56 16.22 -5.69
C ASP A 124 -18.83 16.23 -4.83
N THR A 125 -19.69 15.23 -4.99
CA THR A 125 -20.92 15.08 -4.21
C THR A 125 -20.59 14.89 -2.72
N HIS A 126 -19.69 13.98 -2.39
CA HIS A 126 -19.29 13.75 -1.00
C HIS A 126 -18.48 14.93 -0.44
N MET A 127 -17.66 15.59 -1.26
CA MET A 127 -16.91 16.78 -0.86
C MET A 127 -17.83 17.96 -0.52
N LYS A 128 -18.94 18.11 -1.26
CA LYS A 128 -20.00 19.08 -0.94
C LYS A 128 -20.66 18.75 0.40
N THR A 129 -20.99 17.49 0.68
CA THR A 129 -21.50 17.06 1.98
C THR A 129 -20.53 17.40 3.11
N MET A 130 -19.23 17.14 2.93
CA MET A 130 -18.21 17.49 3.94
C MET A 130 -18.08 18.99 4.14
N SER A 131 -18.30 19.78 3.10
CA SER A 131 -18.22 21.25 3.15
C SER A 131 -19.49 21.89 3.71
N ALA A 132 -20.60 21.14 3.82
CA ALA A 132 -21.83 21.61 4.44
C ALA A 132 -21.65 21.91 5.93
N LYS A 133 -22.48 22.83 6.44
CA LYS A 133 -22.49 23.23 7.85
C LYS A 133 -23.41 22.30 8.65
N ALA A 134 -22.98 21.92 9.84
CA ALA A 134 -23.80 21.19 10.78
C ALA A 134 -24.97 22.06 11.26
N THR A 135 -26.17 21.50 11.29
CA THR A 135 -27.37 22.19 11.80
C THR A 135 -27.42 22.21 13.33
N GLU A 136 -26.86 21.18 13.96
CA GLU A 136 -26.89 20.96 15.40
C GLU A 136 -25.47 20.75 15.94
N ALA A 137 -25.29 21.08 17.21
CA ALA A 137 -24.07 20.73 17.93
C ALA A 137 -24.12 19.26 18.34
N MET A 138 -23.01 18.54 18.18
CA MET A 138 -22.91 17.13 18.54
C MET A 138 -21.58 16.86 19.23
N ASP A 139 -21.61 16.05 20.29
CA ASP A 139 -20.41 15.58 20.97
C ASP A 139 -20.21 14.10 20.72
N TYR A 140 -19.00 13.75 20.29
CA TYR A 140 -18.56 12.39 20.04
C TYR A 140 -17.46 12.00 21.02
N HIS A 141 -17.50 10.75 21.47
CA HIS A 141 -16.53 10.20 22.41
C HIS A 141 -15.93 8.91 21.86
N GLY A 142 -14.59 8.82 21.86
CA GLY A 142 -13.87 7.60 21.50
C GLY A 142 -12.61 7.88 20.69
N THR A 143 -12.19 6.89 19.90
CA THR A 143 -11.08 7.03 18.96
C THR A 143 -11.52 7.79 17.71
N LEU A 144 -10.57 8.41 17.01
CA LEU A 144 -10.87 9.12 15.77
C LEU A 144 -11.57 8.20 14.75
N LYS A 145 -11.09 6.96 14.59
CA LYS A 145 -11.71 5.96 13.70
C LYS A 145 -13.18 5.72 14.03
N LYS A 146 -13.52 5.59 15.31
CA LYS A 146 -14.91 5.39 15.76
C LYS A 146 -15.78 6.61 15.47
N VAL A 147 -15.29 7.80 15.80
CA VAL A 147 -16.03 9.05 15.57
C VAL A 147 -16.26 9.30 14.08
N MET A 148 -15.26 9.06 13.24
CA MET A 148 -15.40 9.17 11.78
C MET A 148 -16.39 8.15 11.22
N SER A 149 -16.43 6.93 11.76
CA SER A 149 -17.44 5.93 11.39
C SER A 149 -18.86 6.35 11.81
N GLN A 150 -19.03 6.92 13.01
CA GLN A 150 -20.31 7.49 13.45
C GLN A 150 -20.77 8.63 12.55
N LEU A 151 -19.86 9.56 12.23
CA LEU A 151 -20.14 10.68 11.33
C LEU A 151 -20.50 10.19 9.91
N SER A 152 -19.79 9.19 9.39
CA SER A 152 -20.07 8.56 8.11
C SER A 152 -21.51 8.03 8.03
N ASN A 153 -21.96 7.35 9.10
CA ASN A 153 -23.33 6.83 9.19
C ASN A 153 -24.37 7.95 9.28
N THR A 154 -24.11 9.00 10.08
CA THR A 154 -25.01 10.15 10.21
C THR A 154 -25.20 10.87 8.87
N LEU A 155 -24.12 11.06 8.11
CA LEU A 155 -24.13 11.77 6.84
C LEU A 155 -24.50 10.88 5.65
N ARG A 156 -24.59 9.56 5.85
CA ARG A 156 -24.74 8.55 4.79
C ARG A 156 -23.73 8.75 3.66
N THR A 157 -22.50 9.11 4.04
CA THR A 157 -21.38 9.34 3.12
C THR A 157 -20.22 8.47 3.58
N PRO A 158 -19.63 7.63 2.72
CA PRO A 158 -18.50 6.78 3.10
C PRO A 158 -17.29 7.63 3.49
N LEU A 159 -16.86 7.53 4.75
CA LEU A 159 -15.65 8.17 5.26
C LEU A 159 -14.62 7.10 5.62
N ARG A 160 -13.84 6.67 4.63
CA ARG A 160 -12.75 5.71 4.83
C ARG A 160 -11.49 6.46 5.20
N LEU A 161 -10.65 5.84 6.03
CA LEU A 161 -9.45 6.45 6.59
C LEU A 161 -8.22 5.64 6.20
N THR A 162 -7.12 6.34 5.92
CA THR A 162 -5.76 5.83 5.80
C THR A 162 -4.82 6.77 6.52
N ALA A 163 -3.64 6.31 6.96
CA ALA A 163 -2.70 7.17 7.65
C ALA A 163 -1.24 6.79 7.38
N SER A 164 -0.38 7.80 7.37
CA SER A 164 1.07 7.65 7.55
C SER A 164 1.42 8.10 8.96
N GLU A 165 1.72 7.13 9.84
CA GLU A 165 2.16 7.42 11.22
C GLU A 165 3.54 8.11 11.22
N LYS A 166 4.41 7.76 10.26
CA LYS A 166 5.74 8.38 10.11
C LYS A 166 5.62 9.88 9.82
N ASP A 167 4.69 10.25 8.95
CA ASP A 167 4.53 11.62 8.47
C ASP A 167 3.42 12.39 9.22
N ASN A 168 2.72 11.73 10.16
CA ASN A 168 1.55 12.25 10.86
C ASN A 168 0.47 12.80 9.90
N VAL A 169 0.18 12.04 8.84
CA VAL A 169 -0.80 12.42 7.80
C VAL A 169 -2.00 11.50 7.87
N LEU A 170 -3.21 12.08 7.86
CA LEU A 170 -4.46 11.35 7.70
C LEU A 170 -5.00 11.55 6.27
N GLY A 171 -5.33 10.46 5.61
CA GLY A 171 -6.06 10.45 4.34
C GLY A 171 -7.52 10.06 4.56
N ILE A 172 -8.44 10.80 3.94
CA ILE A 172 -9.88 10.52 3.95
C ILE A 172 -10.35 10.32 2.52
N TYR A 173 -11.05 9.20 2.27
CA TYR A 173 -11.48 8.83 0.93
C TYR A 173 -12.85 8.14 0.91
N ASP A 174 -13.46 8.06 -0.28
CA ASP A 174 -14.79 7.48 -0.50
C ASP A 174 -14.83 6.25 -1.42
N PHE A 175 -13.70 5.82 -1.96
CA PHE A 175 -13.61 4.69 -2.89
C PHE A 175 -13.36 3.33 -2.22
N ASP A 176 -13.67 2.25 -2.93
CA ASP A 176 -13.63 0.88 -2.38
C ASP A 176 -12.23 0.26 -2.38
N GLU A 177 -11.40 0.67 -3.33
CA GLU A 177 -10.07 0.12 -3.56
C GLU A 177 -9.09 0.51 -2.46
N GLU A 178 -7.97 -0.21 -2.40
CA GLU A 178 -6.90 0.09 -1.44
C GLU A 178 -6.36 1.50 -1.69
N PRO A 179 -6.27 2.36 -0.66
CA PRO A 179 -5.76 3.71 -0.80
C PRO A 179 -4.23 3.69 -0.90
N ARG A 180 -3.67 4.65 -1.64
CA ARG A 180 -2.25 4.95 -1.63
C ARG A 180 -2.05 6.41 -1.29
N LEU A 181 -1.36 6.63 -0.16
CA LEU A 181 -0.93 7.94 0.29
C LEU A 181 0.52 8.15 -0.15
N THR A 182 0.74 9.13 -1.03
CA THR A 182 2.06 9.42 -1.62
C THR A 182 2.52 10.81 -1.19
N HIS A 183 3.74 10.93 -0.70
CA HIS A 183 4.37 12.23 -0.46
C HIS A 183 4.99 12.74 -1.76
N ILE A 184 4.41 13.79 -2.32
CA ILE A 184 4.88 14.48 -3.53
C ILE A 184 5.91 15.53 -3.12
N LYS A 185 7.16 15.32 -3.54
CA LYS A 185 8.29 16.18 -3.24
C LYS A 185 9.37 16.10 -4.33
N GLY A 186 10.12 17.17 -4.49
CA GLY A 186 11.19 17.30 -5.47
C GLY A 186 11.44 18.76 -5.82
N SER A 187 12.60 19.05 -6.43
CA SER A 187 12.96 20.40 -6.87
C SER A 187 12.45 20.75 -8.27
N SER A 188 12.09 19.73 -9.07
CA SER A 188 11.60 19.89 -10.44
C SER A 188 10.49 18.91 -10.77
N LEU A 189 9.66 19.28 -11.75
CA LEU A 189 8.52 18.49 -12.18
C LEU A 189 8.96 17.13 -12.71
N GLN A 190 10.03 17.07 -13.49
CA GLN A 190 10.58 15.81 -13.98
C GLN A 190 10.96 14.87 -12.82
N SER A 191 11.62 15.39 -11.79
CA SER A 191 11.99 14.59 -10.61
C SER A 191 10.77 14.09 -9.84
N VAL A 192 9.77 14.95 -9.67
CA VAL A 192 8.51 14.60 -9.00
C VAL A 192 7.78 13.50 -9.75
N VAL A 193 7.62 13.66 -11.07
CA VAL A 193 6.92 12.68 -11.91
C VAL A 193 7.66 11.36 -11.93
N HIS A 194 9.00 11.37 -12.09
CA HIS A 194 9.83 10.17 -11.97
C HIS A 194 9.50 9.41 -10.66
N ASN A 195 9.51 10.11 -9.53
CA ASN A 195 9.23 9.50 -8.22
C ASN A 195 7.81 8.94 -8.13
N VAL A 196 6.82 9.60 -8.71
CA VAL A 196 5.44 9.09 -8.79
C VAL A 196 5.40 7.81 -9.63
N VAL A 197 6.00 7.81 -10.82
CA VAL A 197 6.04 6.65 -11.73
C VAL A 197 6.63 5.43 -11.03
N ILE A 198 7.82 5.58 -10.42
CA ILE A 198 8.48 4.50 -9.69
C ILE A 198 7.65 4.03 -8.48
N ASN A 199 7.04 4.96 -7.72
CA ASN A 199 6.21 4.60 -6.56
C ASN A 199 5.00 3.75 -6.92
N TYR A 200 4.45 3.90 -8.14
CA TYR A 200 3.33 3.10 -8.64
C TYR A 200 3.77 1.83 -9.36
N GLY A 201 5.08 1.57 -9.46
CA GLY A 201 5.63 0.38 -10.10
C GLY A 201 5.65 0.45 -11.63
N PHE A 202 5.56 1.65 -12.20
CA PHE A 202 5.67 1.88 -13.64
C PHE A 202 7.13 2.10 -14.05
N HIS A 203 7.40 1.93 -15.34
CA HIS A 203 8.74 2.10 -15.88
C HIS A 203 9.00 3.56 -16.26
N TRP A 204 10.17 4.04 -15.84
CA TRP A 204 10.73 5.32 -16.25
C TRP A 204 12.08 5.09 -16.92
N SER A 205 12.30 5.75 -18.06
CA SER A 205 13.57 5.70 -18.80
C SER A 205 14.26 7.07 -18.78
N ASP A 206 15.44 7.13 -18.18
CA ASP A 206 16.34 8.29 -18.18
C ASP A 206 17.32 8.30 -19.36
N GLU A 207 17.09 7.45 -20.36
CA GLU A 207 17.96 7.41 -21.53
C GLU A 207 18.00 8.76 -22.26
N LYS A 208 19.07 9.00 -23.02
CA LYS A 208 19.19 10.18 -23.89
C LYS A 208 18.64 9.93 -25.30
N THR A 209 17.95 8.81 -25.48
CA THR A 209 17.43 8.33 -26.77
C THR A 209 15.98 8.76 -26.96
N ALA A 210 15.35 8.35 -28.07
CA ALA A 210 13.92 8.51 -28.29
C ALA A 210 13.06 7.69 -27.31
N ALA A 211 13.63 6.70 -26.62
CA ALA A 211 12.94 5.88 -25.65
C ALA A 211 12.87 6.51 -24.25
N ARG A 212 13.27 7.77 -24.09
CA ARG A 212 13.25 8.48 -22.80
C ARG A 212 11.82 8.82 -22.37
N SER A 213 11.57 8.77 -21.07
CA SER A 213 10.26 9.09 -20.51
C SER A 213 9.93 10.58 -20.54
N TRP A 214 10.93 11.47 -20.45
CA TRP A 214 10.70 12.92 -20.53
C TRP A 214 10.88 13.44 -21.96
N LEU A 215 9.76 13.67 -22.66
CA LEU A 215 9.75 14.20 -24.03
C LEU A 215 9.39 15.70 -24.08
N ALA A 216 8.88 16.28 -23.00
CA ALA A 216 8.65 17.71 -22.86
C ALA A 216 9.96 18.52 -23.00
N LEU A 217 9.84 19.75 -23.50
CA LEU A 217 10.96 20.62 -23.80
C LEU A 217 11.56 21.22 -22.53
N ASN A 218 10.71 21.57 -21.57
CA ASN A 218 11.11 22.24 -20.35
C ASN A 218 10.92 21.32 -19.14
N ASP A 219 11.86 21.40 -18.19
CA ASP A 219 11.62 20.93 -16.83
C ASP A 219 11.21 22.13 -15.97
N TYR A 220 10.08 21.99 -15.28
CA TYR A 220 9.47 23.08 -14.52
C TYR A 220 9.91 23.02 -13.07
N THR A 221 10.15 24.18 -12.45
CA THR A 221 10.40 24.25 -11.01
C THR A 221 9.19 23.73 -10.25
N PHE A 222 9.44 22.88 -9.25
CA PHE A 222 8.42 22.37 -8.36
C PHE A 222 8.68 22.89 -6.95
N GLY A 223 7.72 23.64 -6.39
CA GLY A 223 7.93 24.41 -5.16
C GLY A 223 7.07 24.00 -3.97
N ALA A 224 6.08 23.13 -4.16
CA ALA A 224 5.11 22.80 -3.13
C ALA A 224 5.14 21.30 -2.81
N GLU A 225 5.67 20.93 -1.65
CA GLU A 225 5.53 19.57 -1.14
C GLU A 225 4.11 19.35 -0.62
N TYR A 226 3.48 18.25 -1.01
CA TYR A 226 2.14 17.89 -0.55
C TYR A 226 1.93 16.39 -0.53
N TYR A 227 0.85 15.94 0.12
CA TYR A 227 0.46 14.55 0.12
C TYR A 227 -0.71 14.33 -0.82
N LEU A 228 -0.62 13.26 -1.62
CA LEU A 228 -1.63 12.87 -2.58
C LEU A 228 -2.25 11.54 -2.17
N LEU A 229 -3.57 11.45 -2.24
CA LEU A 229 -4.33 10.25 -1.92
C LEU A 229 -5.10 9.80 -3.15
N THR A 230 -4.85 8.58 -3.59
CA THR A 230 -5.46 7.96 -4.77
C THR A 230 -5.74 6.48 -4.50
N LYS A 231 -6.39 5.81 -5.45
CA LYS A 231 -6.45 4.36 -5.49
C LYS A 231 -5.05 3.79 -5.76
N ARG A 232 -4.72 2.65 -5.15
CA ARG A 232 -3.37 2.07 -5.18
C ARG A 232 -2.79 1.83 -6.57
N ASN A 233 -3.64 1.52 -7.54
CA ASN A 233 -3.27 1.19 -8.91
C ASN A 233 -3.66 2.27 -9.92
N ASP A 234 -4.08 3.45 -9.46
CA ASP A 234 -4.54 4.55 -10.32
C ASP A 234 -3.44 5.62 -10.47
N ILE A 235 -2.43 5.27 -11.27
CA ILE A 235 -1.36 6.20 -11.63
C ILE A 235 -1.89 7.37 -12.47
N ASN A 236 -2.94 7.17 -13.27
CA ASN A 236 -3.51 8.21 -14.13
C ASN A 236 -4.05 9.37 -13.31
N SER A 237 -4.82 9.10 -12.25
CA SER A 237 -5.28 10.14 -11.33
C SER A 237 -4.12 10.84 -10.62
N ALA A 238 -3.06 10.08 -10.28
CA ALA A 238 -1.88 10.64 -9.63
C ALA A 238 -1.13 11.63 -10.55
N LEU A 239 -0.83 11.20 -11.78
CA LEU A 239 -0.16 12.01 -12.78
C LEU A 239 -1.03 13.20 -13.20
N SER A 240 -2.32 13.00 -13.43
CA SER A 240 -3.24 14.09 -13.76
C SER A 240 -3.25 15.17 -12.67
N THR A 241 -3.24 14.79 -11.39
CA THR A 241 -3.18 15.75 -10.29
C THR A 241 -1.85 16.52 -10.28
N VAL A 242 -0.72 15.81 -10.40
CA VAL A 242 0.62 16.40 -10.37
C VAL A 242 0.87 17.33 -11.56
N LEU A 243 0.37 16.96 -12.74
CA LEU A 243 0.59 17.68 -13.99
C LEU A 243 -0.45 18.78 -14.25
N SER A 244 -1.56 18.82 -13.50
CA SER A 244 -2.72 19.70 -13.76
C SER A 244 -2.43 21.19 -13.96
N THR A 245 -1.33 21.71 -13.42
CA THR A 245 -0.93 23.12 -13.51
C THR A 245 0.21 23.38 -14.49
N TYR A 246 0.66 22.35 -15.20
CA TYR A 246 1.79 22.41 -16.11
C TYR A 246 1.33 22.07 -17.52
N PRO A 247 1.92 22.68 -18.57
CA PRO A 247 1.50 22.46 -19.96
C PRO A 247 2.06 21.13 -20.49
N VAL A 248 1.96 20.06 -19.71
CA VAL A 248 2.43 18.72 -20.06
C VAL A 248 1.38 17.68 -19.72
N ARG A 249 1.33 16.62 -20.50
CA ARG A 249 0.47 15.46 -20.24
C ARG A 249 1.30 14.19 -20.11
N SER A 250 0.70 13.18 -19.48
CA SER A 250 1.26 11.83 -19.42
C SER A 250 0.58 10.90 -20.40
N GLU A 251 1.35 10.05 -21.06
CA GLU A 251 0.88 8.89 -21.80
C GLU A 251 1.56 7.63 -21.27
N ILE A 252 0.83 6.52 -21.18
CA ILE A 252 1.36 5.26 -20.67
C ILE A 252 1.32 4.24 -21.80
N LEU A 253 2.47 3.67 -22.14
CA LEU A 253 2.54 2.55 -23.07
C LEU A 253 2.21 1.25 -22.30
N GLU A 254 0.99 0.77 -22.46
CA GLU A 254 0.43 -0.35 -21.69
C GLU A 254 1.26 -1.64 -21.80
N SER A 255 1.89 -1.91 -22.95
CA SER A 255 2.66 -3.13 -23.16
C SER A 255 3.96 -3.18 -22.35
N THR A 256 4.53 -2.02 -22.00
CA THR A 256 5.80 -1.92 -21.25
C THR A 256 5.62 -1.27 -19.87
N ASN A 257 4.43 -0.75 -19.56
CA ASN A 257 4.16 0.13 -18.42
C ASN A 257 5.10 1.33 -18.37
N GLN A 258 5.64 1.77 -19.52
CA GLN A 258 6.47 2.95 -19.57
C GLN A 258 5.62 4.22 -19.62
N VAL A 259 5.96 5.18 -18.78
CA VAL A 259 5.32 6.49 -18.77
C VAL A 259 6.13 7.47 -19.62
N PHE A 260 5.43 8.21 -20.48
CA PHE A 260 5.97 9.30 -21.28
C PHE A 260 5.30 10.61 -20.88
N ILE A 261 6.07 11.70 -20.85
CA ILE A 261 5.61 13.05 -20.57
C ILE A 261 5.84 13.92 -21.79
N LEU A 262 4.77 14.53 -22.31
CA LEU A 262 4.75 15.29 -23.55
C LEU A 262 4.18 16.69 -23.29
N GLU A 263 4.55 17.68 -24.10
CA GLU A 263 3.90 19.00 -24.08
C GLU A 263 2.41 18.88 -24.45
N GLU A 264 1.57 19.68 -23.79
CA GLU A 264 0.17 19.87 -24.15
C GLU A 264 0.10 20.80 -25.38
N ASN A 265 -0.63 20.39 -26.42
CA ASN A 265 -0.79 21.15 -27.67
C ASN A 265 -2.07 21.99 -27.64
#